data_AF-A0A8T2RWS1-F1
#
_entry.id   AF-A0A8T2RWS1-F1
#
_cell.length_a   1.000
_cell.length_b   1.000
_cell.length_c   1.000
_cell.angle_alpha   90.00
_cell.angle_beta   90.00
_cell.angle_gamma   90.00
#
_symmetry.space_group_name_H-M   'P 1'
#
loop_
_entity.id
_entity.type
_entity.pdbx_description
1 polymer ?
#
loop_
_entity_poly.entity_id
_entity_poly.type
_entity_poly.pdbx_seq_one_letter_code
_entity_poly.pdbx_strand_id
1 'polypeptide(L)'
;MHLDGCGGYTTNSFLVGTLSLREQNEVHLIKYSANTGDVACEGLYSHAQEIWDLASCPFDPLIFSTAYASTGDFGALVWRISEHSKRTNQLEKLAYLSGHTKRIKCIDWAPNRREHSKLLSIDEEALYVWDLDVNGSLL
;
A
#
# COMPACT_ATOMS: atom_id res chain seq x y z
N MET A 1 29.49 -7.50 -36.60
CA MET A 1 29.22 -6.49 -35.55
C MET A 1 27.89 -6.88 -34.93
N HIS A 2 27.96 -7.29 -33.67
CA HIS A 2 26.89 -7.90 -32.89
C HIS A 2 25.88 -6.80 -32.53
N LEU A 3 24.59 -7.05 -32.77
CA LEU A 3 23.51 -6.22 -32.25
C LEU A 3 23.30 -6.65 -30.80
N ASP A 4 23.77 -5.83 -29.85
CA ASP A 4 23.40 -5.99 -28.45
C ASP A 4 21.88 -5.75 -28.32
N GLY A 5 21.14 -6.85 -28.16
CA GLY A 5 19.72 -6.84 -27.89
C GLY A 5 19.45 -6.28 -26.50
N CYS A 6 18.94 -5.06 -26.43
CA CYS A 6 18.39 -4.48 -25.21
C CYS A 6 17.04 -5.17 -24.88
N GLY A 7 17.11 -6.41 -24.42
CA GLY A 7 15.96 -7.15 -23.89
C GLY A 7 15.70 -6.72 -22.44
N GLY A 8 15.04 -5.57 -22.24
CA GLY A 8 14.67 -5.11 -20.91
C GLY A 8 13.82 -6.16 -20.20
N TYR A 9 14.26 -6.61 -19.03
CA TYR A 9 13.50 -7.54 -18.19
C TYR A 9 12.22 -6.84 -17.71
N THR A 10 11.06 -7.27 -18.19
CA THR A 10 9.76 -6.76 -17.73
C THR A 10 9.35 -7.50 -16.46
N THR A 11 9.68 -6.93 -15.31
CA THR A 11 9.20 -7.40 -14.00
C THR A 11 8.08 -6.51 -13.48
N ASN A 12 7.02 -7.11 -12.96
CA ASN A 12 5.91 -6.41 -12.31
C ASN A 12 5.93 -6.68 -10.81
N SER A 13 5.58 -5.69 -10.00
CA SER A 13 5.42 -5.85 -8.56
C SER A 13 3.95 -5.66 -8.18
N PHE A 14 3.50 -6.46 -7.23
CA PHE A 14 2.13 -6.45 -6.71
C PHE A 14 2.18 -6.38 -5.18
N LEU A 15 1.29 -5.58 -4.61
CA LEU A 15 0.99 -5.63 -3.19
C LEU A 15 -0.33 -6.36 -3.00
N VAL A 16 -0.34 -7.34 -2.11
CA VAL A 16 -1.54 -8.12 -1.77
C VAL A 16 -1.72 -8.09 -0.26
N GLY A 17 -2.86 -7.58 0.19
CA GLY A 17 -3.26 -7.61 1.59
C GLY A 17 -4.16 -8.82 1.88
N THR A 18 -4.08 -9.38 3.08
CA THR A 18 -5.01 -10.42 3.53
C THR A 18 -6.18 -9.84 4.34
N LEU A 19 -7.30 -10.56 4.32
CA LEU A 19 -8.48 -10.30 5.15
C LEU A 19 -8.86 -11.60 5.88
N SER A 20 -8.22 -11.85 7.01
CA SER A 20 -8.48 -12.95 7.92
C SER A 20 -9.11 -12.43 9.21
N LEU A 21 -10.15 -13.11 9.65
CA LEU A 21 -10.82 -12.86 10.95
C LEU A 21 -10.27 -13.75 12.07
N ARG A 22 -9.37 -14.68 11.75
CA ARG A 22 -8.88 -15.72 12.67
C ARG A 22 -7.38 -15.71 12.84
N GLU A 23 -6.68 -15.53 11.72
CA GLU A 23 -5.22 -15.50 11.65
C GLU A 23 -4.73 -14.06 11.62
N GLN A 24 -3.43 -13.87 11.87
CA GLN A 24 -2.78 -12.59 11.68
C GLN A 24 -2.83 -12.19 10.20
N ASN A 25 -3.12 -10.91 9.93
CA ASN A 25 -3.12 -10.38 8.57
C ASN A 25 -1.70 -10.00 8.14
N GLU A 26 -1.51 -9.90 6.82
CA GLU A 26 -0.22 -9.67 6.19
C GLU A 26 -0.36 -8.82 4.94
N VAL A 27 0.72 -8.14 4.57
CA VAL A 27 0.93 -7.52 3.27
C VAL A 27 2.07 -8.25 2.57
N HIS A 28 1.80 -8.74 1.36
CA HIS A 28 2.73 -9.50 0.54
C HIS A 28 3.21 -8.61 -0.62
N LEU A 29 4.53 -8.49 -0.78
CA LEU A 29 5.16 -7.90 -1.96
C LEU A 29 5.55 -9.03 -2.91
N ILE A 30 4.81 -9.17 -3.99
CA ILE A 30 4.98 -10.23 -4.98
C ILE A 30 5.63 -9.64 -6.22
N LYS A 31 6.65 -10.31 -6.74
CA LYS A 31 7.27 -9.97 -8.01
C LYS A 31 7.03 -11.05 -9.03
N TYR A 32 6.66 -10.60 -10.22
CA TYR A 32 6.41 -11.43 -11.37
C TYR A 32 7.40 -11.08 -12.49
N SER A 33 8.12 -12.06 -12.99
CA SER A 33 8.96 -11.94 -14.19
C SER A 33 8.15 -12.35 -15.41
N ALA A 34 7.82 -11.42 -16.29
CA ALA A 34 7.08 -11.75 -17.51
C ALA A 34 7.93 -12.54 -18.52
N ASN A 35 9.25 -12.54 -18.37
CA ASN A 35 10.17 -13.27 -19.24
C ASN A 35 10.23 -14.76 -18.89
N THR A 36 10.27 -15.08 -17.60
CA THR A 36 10.44 -16.46 -17.11
C THR A 36 9.12 -17.08 -16.65
N GLY A 37 8.11 -16.24 -16.35
CA GLY A 37 6.88 -16.67 -15.70
C GLY A 37 7.01 -16.85 -14.19
N ASP A 38 8.20 -16.60 -13.62
CA ASP A 38 8.45 -16.81 -12.20
C ASP A 38 7.68 -15.80 -11.33
N VAL A 39 7.13 -16.32 -10.24
CA VAL A 39 6.49 -15.53 -9.19
C VAL A 39 7.26 -15.76 -7.89
N ALA A 40 7.72 -14.68 -7.27
CA ALA A 40 8.42 -14.72 -5.99
C ALA A 40 7.76 -13.76 -5.00
N CYS A 41 7.62 -14.20 -3.75
CA CYS A 41 7.31 -13.29 -2.65
C CYS A 41 8.62 -12.64 -2.19
N GLU A 42 8.81 -11.36 -2.52
CA GLU A 42 10.00 -10.58 -2.12
C GLU A 42 9.85 -9.95 -0.74
N GLY A 43 8.63 -9.89 -0.19
CA GLY A 43 8.38 -9.35 1.14
C GLY A 43 7.08 -9.85 1.75
N LEU A 44 7.14 -10.17 3.04
CA LEU A 44 6.00 -10.61 3.85
C LEU A 44 5.98 -9.78 5.13
N TYR A 45 4.98 -8.92 5.29
CA TYR A 45 4.93 -7.98 6.40
C TYR A 45 3.69 -8.21 7.26
N SER A 46 3.86 -8.31 8.58
CA SER A 46 2.74 -8.43 9.51
C SER A 46 1.85 -7.19 9.48
N HIS A 47 0.54 -7.40 9.52
CA HIS A 47 -0.47 -6.35 9.57
C HIS A 47 -1.55 -6.76 10.58
N ALA A 48 -1.81 -5.95 11.61
CA ALA A 48 -2.69 -6.36 12.69
C ALA A 48 -4.18 -6.35 12.29
N GLN A 49 -4.58 -5.44 11.40
CA GLN A 49 -5.97 -5.18 11.05
C GLN A 49 -6.41 -5.95 9.77
N GLU A 50 -7.72 -6.17 9.64
CA GLU A 50 -8.38 -6.69 8.43
C GLU A 50 -8.20 -5.71 7.27
N ILE A 51 -7.52 -6.10 6.19
CA ILE A 51 -7.29 -5.21 5.04
C ILE A 51 -8.51 -5.29 4.12
N TRP A 52 -9.36 -4.26 4.17
CA TRP A 52 -10.56 -4.17 3.34
C TRP A 52 -10.32 -3.46 2.02
N ASP A 53 -9.34 -2.56 1.97
CA ASP A 53 -8.87 -1.95 0.74
C ASP A 53 -7.37 -1.64 0.84
N LEU A 54 -6.68 -1.65 -0.30
CA LEU A 54 -5.25 -1.40 -0.42
C LEU A 54 -4.96 -0.66 -1.72
N ALA A 55 -4.25 0.47 -1.63
CA ALA A 55 -3.83 1.25 -2.80
C ALA A 55 -2.35 1.60 -2.74
N SER A 56 -1.63 1.37 -3.84
CA SER A 56 -0.21 1.69 -3.96
C SER A 56 -0.02 3.16 -4.31
N CYS A 57 1.02 3.81 -3.76
CA CYS A 57 1.38 5.15 -4.18
C CYS A 57 1.90 5.11 -5.63
N PRO A 58 1.37 5.94 -6.55
CA PRO A 58 1.77 5.94 -7.96
C PRO A 58 3.18 6.50 -8.21
N PHE A 59 3.79 7.14 -7.21
CA PHE A 59 5.08 7.85 -7.37
C PHE A 59 6.21 7.33 -6.48
N ASP A 60 5.90 6.56 -5.44
CA ASP A 60 6.88 5.85 -4.62
C ASP A 60 6.40 4.39 -4.40
N PRO A 61 7.03 3.39 -5.05
CA PRO A 61 6.59 2.00 -4.97
C PRO A 61 6.77 1.37 -3.59
N LEU A 62 7.43 2.05 -2.65
CA LEU A 62 7.58 1.61 -1.27
C LEU A 62 6.50 2.18 -0.35
N ILE A 63 5.64 3.07 -0.84
CA ILE A 63 4.53 3.65 -0.08
C ILE A 63 3.21 3.07 -0.57
N PHE A 64 2.33 2.76 0.37
CA PHE A 64 0.96 2.33 0.08
C PHE A 64 0.04 2.68 1.24
N SER A 65 -1.26 2.58 1.01
CA SER A 65 -2.29 2.82 2.00
C SER A 65 -3.17 1.60 2.18
N THR A 66 -3.68 1.40 3.40
CA THR A 66 -4.70 0.39 3.70
C THR A 66 -5.91 1.04 4.36
N ALA A 67 -7.10 0.51 4.09
CA ALA A 67 -8.29 0.76 4.87
C ALA A 67 -8.66 -0.52 5.63
N TYR A 68 -9.00 -0.37 6.91
CA TYR A 68 -9.42 -1.47 7.75
C TYR A 68 -10.77 -1.19 8.42
N ALA A 69 -11.44 -2.27 8.76
CA ALA A 69 -12.66 -2.27 9.55
C ALA A 69 -12.68 -3.56 10.36
N SER A 70 -13.11 -3.47 11.60
CA SER A 70 -13.31 -4.57 12.53
C SER A 70 -14.51 -4.26 13.41
N THR A 71 -14.83 -5.11 14.38
CA THR A 71 -15.98 -4.87 15.27
C THR A 71 -15.71 -3.66 16.17
N GLY A 72 -16.33 -2.52 15.85
CA GLY A 72 -16.24 -1.29 16.64
C GLY A 72 -15.01 -0.41 16.38
N ASP A 73 -14.13 -0.80 15.44
CA ASP A 73 -12.96 -0.02 15.05
C ASP A 73 -12.76 -0.04 13.53
N PHE A 74 -12.37 1.10 12.96
CA PHE A 74 -12.10 1.28 11.54
C PHE A 74 -11.10 2.42 11.36
N GLY A 75 -10.43 2.44 10.22
CA GLY A 75 -9.50 3.50 9.92
C GLY A 75 -8.74 3.28 8.63
N ALA A 76 -7.94 4.28 8.27
CA ALA A 76 -7.03 4.21 7.14
C ALA A 76 -5.63 4.64 7.56
N LEU A 77 -4.65 3.95 7.01
CA LEU A 77 -3.25 4.05 7.38
C LEU A 77 -2.39 4.17 6.12
N VAL A 78 -1.31 4.94 6.19
CA VAL A 78 -0.28 5.03 5.16
C VAL A 78 0.99 4.38 5.70
N TRP A 79 1.61 3.54 4.88
CA TRP A 79 2.73 2.69 5.25
C TRP A 79 3.91 2.87 4.31
N ARG A 80 5.11 2.58 4.82
CA ARG A 80 6.34 2.45 4.06
C ARG A 80 6.96 1.07 4.26
N ILE A 81 7.42 0.48 3.14
CA ILE A 81 8.34 -0.65 3.14
C ILE A 81 9.76 -0.08 3.22
N SER A 82 10.31 0.01 4.44
CA SER A 82 11.68 0.47 4.66
C SER A 82 12.68 -0.69 4.64
N GLU A 83 13.98 -0.37 4.65
CA GLU A 83 15.03 -1.39 4.86
C GLU A 83 14.88 -2.09 6.23
N HIS A 84 14.36 -1.38 7.23
CA HIS A 84 14.02 -2.00 8.50
C HIS A 84 12.89 -3.01 8.34
N SER A 85 11.85 -2.67 7.57
CA SER A 85 10.71 -3.56 7.30
C SER A 85 11.15 -4.87 6.66
N LYS A 86 12.09 -4.83 5.71
CA LYS A 86 12.63 -6.04 5.06
C LYS A 86 13.36 -6.99 6.01
N ARG A 87 13.85 -6.50 7.15
CA ARG A 87 14.56 -7.30 8.16
C ARG A 87 13.65 -7.79 9.28
N THR A 88 12.63 -7.01 9.65
CA THR A 88 11.79 -7.30 10.81
C THR A 88 10.39 -7.77 10.44
N ASN A 89 10.05 -7.76 9.15
CA ASN A 89 8.70 -7.99 8.64
C ASN A 89 7.66 -7.03 9.24
N GLN A 90 8.08 -5.84 9.68
CA GLN A 90 7.20 -4.80 10.25
C GLN A 90 7.17 -3.55 9.35
N LEU A 91 5.97 -3.15 8.95
CA LEU A 91 5.78 -1.92 8.17
C LEU A 91 6.02 -0.69 9.02
N GLU A 92 6.61 0.34 8.41
CA GLU A 92 6.72 1.66 9.03
C GLU A 92 5.41 2.43 8.78
N LYS A 93 4.72 2.82 9.85
CA LYS A 93 3.51 3.66 9.75
C LYS A 93 3.91 5.12 9.52
N LEU A 94 3.50 5.70 8.39
CA LEU A 94 3.75 7.10 8.07
C LEU A 94 2.62 8.01 8.57
N ALA A 95 1.36 7.62 8.36
CA ALA A 95 0.21 8.40 8.78
C ALA A 95 -0.97 7.52 9.21
N TYR A 96 -1.81 8.10 10.07
CA TYR A 96 -3.17 7.66 10.34
C TYR A 96 -4.13 8.73 9.84
N LEU A 97 -5.05 8.37 8.94
CA LEU A 97 -5.96 9.30 8.29
C LEU A 97 -7.18 9.54 9.19
N SER A 98 -7.04 10.47 10.13
CA SER A 98 -8.01 10.74 11.20
C SER A 98 -9.16 11.63 10.75
N GLY A 99 -10.41 11.25 11.08
CA GLY A 99 -11.59 12.07 10.81
C GLY A 99 -12.79 11.29 10.28
N HIS A 100 -12.57 10.05 9.87
CA HIS A 100 -13.65 9.11 9.55
C HIS A 100 -14.55 8.88 10.76
N THR A 101 -15.86 8.92 10.53
CA THR A 101 -16.86 8.62 11.56
C THR A 101 -17.66 7.36 11.22
N LYS A 102 -17.46 6.82 10.03
CA LYS A 102 -18.10 5.61 9.51
C LYS A 102 -17.07 4.69 8.88
N ARG A 103 -17.53 3.48 8.56
CA ARG A 103 -16.71 2.48 7.91
C ARG A 103 -16.25 2.97 6.53
N ILE A 104 -14.94 2.93 6.32
CA ILE A 104 -14.30 3.29 5.06
C ILE A 104 -14.64 2.23 4.01
N LYS A 105 -15.03 2.68 2.81
CA LYS A 105 -15.37 1.83 1.66
C LYS A 105 -14.21 1.70 0.69
N CYS A 106 -13.43 2.76 0.49
CA CYS A 106 -12.25 2.72 -0.34
C CYS A 106 -11.24 3.82 0.00
N ILE A 107 -10.02 3.63 -0.49
CA ILE A 107 -8.89 4.55 -0.44
C ILE A 107 -8.14 4.51 -1.77
N ASP A 108 -7.77 5.66 -2.32
CA ASP A 108 -7.01 5.71 -3.58
C ASP A 108 -6.12 6.96 -3.66
N TRP A 109 -5.05 6.87 -4.44
CA TRP A 109 -4.05 7.93 -4.58
C TRP A 109 -4.37 8.84 -5.77
N ALA A 110 -4.05 10.12 -5.65
CA ALA A 110 -4.17 11.03 -6.77
C ALA A 110 -3.22 10.58 -7.90
N PRO A 111 -3.70 10.43 -9.14
CA PRO A 111 -2.88 9.90 -10.24
C PRO A 111 -1.93 10.96 -10.84
N ASN A 112 -2.03 12.22 -10.40
CA ASN A 112 -1.31 13.35 -10.98
C ASN A 112 0.01 13.62 -10.24
N ARG A 113 1.12 13.74 -10.98
CA ARG A 113 2.47 13.99 -10.41
C ARG A 113 2.56 15.27 -9.58
N ARG A 114 1.73 16.28 -9.89
CA ARG A 114 1.67 17.54 -9.12
C ARG A 114 1.08 17.35 -7.72
N GLU A 115 0.31 16.29 -7.53
CA GLU A 115 -0.42 15.96 -6.31
C GLU A 115 0.03 14.60 -5.77
N HIS A 116 1.31 14.28 -5.92
CA HIS A 116 1.88 12.98 -5.57
C HIS A 116 1.79 12.62 -4.08
N SER A 117 1.54 13.61 -3.23
CA SER A 117 1.29 13.47 -1.79
C SER A 117 -0.19 13.29 -1.44
N LYS A 118 -1.10 13.44 -2.40
CA LYS A 118 -2.53 13.42 -2.14
C LYS A 118 -3.13 12.05 -2.32
N LEU A 119 -4.07 11.74 -1.44
CA LEU A 119 -4.91 10.56 -1.51
C LEU A 119 -6.33 10.88 -1.03
N LEU A 120 -7.28 10.08 -1.44
CA LEU A 120 -8.68 10.17 -1.06
C LEU A 120 -9.08 8.95 -0.25
N SER A 121 -10.01 9.13 0.67
CA SER A 121 -10.74 8.01 1.27
C SER A 121 -12.22 8.35 1.36
N ILE A 122 -13.07 7.34 1.20
CA ILE A 122 -14.52 7.49 1.21
C ILE A 122 -15.07 6.57 2.30
N ASP A 123 -15.81 7.13 3.24
CA ASP A 123 -16.65 6.35 4.14
C ASP A 123 -18.12 6.39 3.72
N GLU A 124 -19.02 5.89 4.56
CA GLU A 124 -20.45 5.81 4.23
C GLU A 124 -21.13 7.17 4.06
N GLU A 125 -20.56 8.25 4.59
CA GLU A 125 -21.21 9.56 4.65
C GLU A 125 -20.36 10.69 4.03
N ALA A 126 -19.04 10.54 3.98
CA ALA A 126 -18.14 11.58 3.56
C ALA A 126 -16.97 11.08 2.70
N LEU A 127 -16.51 11.99 1.83
CA LEU A 127 -15.26 11.87 1.11
C LEU A 127 -14.23 12.79 1.78
N TYR A 128 -13.03 12.27 1.96
CA TYR A 128 -11.91 12.95 2.57
C TYR A 128 -10.77 13.05 1.54
N VAL A 129 -10.08 14.18 1.56
CA VAL A 129 -8.86 14.41 0.78
C VAL A 129 -7.74 14.70 1.75
N TRP A 130 -6.66 13.95 1.62
CA TRP A 130 -5.48 14.04 2.47
C TRP A 130 -4.32 14.59 1.66
N ASP A 131 -3.41 15.30 2.34
CA ASP A 131 -2.15 15.74 1.78
C ASP A 131 -1.04 15.33 2.73
N LEU A 132 -0.15 14.48 2.25
CA LEU A 132 0.97 13.99 3.02
C LEU A 132 2.16 14.97 2.90
N ASP A 133 2.85 15.20 4.00
CA ASP A 133 4.12 15.91 4.00
C ASP A 133 5.22 15.06 3.35
N VAL A 134 6.42 15.64 3.23
CA VAL A 134 7.58 14.98 2.60
C VAL A 134 7.99 13.68 3.32
N ASN A 135 7.61 13.53 4.59
CA ASN A 135 7.87 12.33 5.39
C ASN A 135 6.70 11.33 5.37
N GLY A 136 5.59 11.67 4.72
CA GLY A 136 4.37 10.86 4.68
C GLY A 136 3.46 11.04 5.90
N SER A 137 3.68 12.07 6.72
CA SER A 137 2.78 12.48 7.81
C SER A 137 1.70 13.44 7.29
N LEU A 138 0.58 13.60 8.00
CA LEU A 138 -0.43 14.59 7.60
C LEU A 138 0.08 16.02 7.81
N LEU A 139 -0.11 16.89 6.80
CA LEU A 139 0.14 18.34 6.87
C LEU A 139 -0.90 19.08 7.73
#